data_AF-A0A0B1IUJ5-F1
#
_entry.id   AF-A0A0B1IUJ5-F1
#
_cell.length_a   1.000
_cell.length_b   1.000
_cell.length_c   1.000
_cell.angle_alpha   90.00
_cell.angle_beta   90.00
_cell.angle_gamma   90.00
#
_symmetry.space_group_name_H-M   'P 1'
#
loop_
_entity.id
_entity.type
_entity.pdbx_description
1 polymer ?
#
loop_
_entity_poly.entity_id
_entity_poly.type
_entity_poly.pdbx_seq_one_letter_code
_entity_poly.pdbx_strand_id
1 'polypeptide(L)' 'MLTELKNRGLNDILIACVDGLKGFPDAINTVYPKARIQLCIVHMVRNSLRFVSWK' A
#
# COMPACT_ATOMS: atom_id res chain seq x y z
N MET A 1 -2.73 12.25 -5.58
CA MET A 1 -2.76 11.72 -4.20
C MET A 1 -1.37 11.70 -3.53
N LEU A 2 -0.40 10.87 -3.94
CA LEU A 2 0.89 10.77 -3.23
C LEU A 2 1.68 12.09 -3.19
N THR A 3 1.72 12.82 -4.32
CA THR A 3 2.30 14.17 -4.42
C THR A 3 1.54 15.19 -3.56
N GLU A 4 0.23 15.02 -3.41
CA GLU A 4 -0.58 15.91 -2.58
C GLU A 4 -0.27 15.72 -1.09
N LEU A 5 -0.07 14.48 -0.63
CA LEU A 5 0.40 14.19 0.72
C LEU A 5 1.78 14.83 0.96
N LYS A 6 2.67 14.78 -0.03
CA LYS A 6 3.99 15.42 0.04
C LYS A 6 3.87 16.95 0.14
N ASN A 7 3.00 17.54 -0.68
CA ASN A 7 2.73 18.98 -0.65
C ASN A 7 2.07 19.44 0.67
N ARG A 8 1.42 18.53 1.40
CA ARG A 8 0.86 18.79 2.74
C ARG A 8 1.87 18.57 3.88
N GLY A 9 3.13 18.28 3.57
CA GLY A 9 4.21 18.15 4.55
C GLY A 9 4.53 16.72 4.99
N LEU A 10 3.96 15.69 4.33
CA LEU A 10 4.41 14.32 4.55
C LEU A 10 5.78 14.12 3.89
N ASN A 11 6.84 14.10 4.69
CA ASN A 11 8.21 14.08 4.17
C ASN A 11 8.73 12.68 3.86
N ASP A 12 8.39 11.70 4.70
CA ASP A 12 8.87 10.33 4.57
C ASP A 12 7.81 9.33 4.99
N ILE A 13 7.90 8.14 4.43
CA ILE A 13 7.06 6.98 4.76
C ILE A 13 8.03 5.84 5.02
N LEU A 14 7.99 5.25 6.22
CA LEU A 14 8.81 4.07 6.50
C LEU A 14 8.25 2.82 5.84
N ILE A 15 6.92 2.63 5.92
CA ILE A 15 6.22 1.45 5.37
C ILE A 15 4.94 1.90 4.69
N ALA A 16 4.73 1.44 3.45
CA ALA A 16 3.49 1.62 2.70
C ALA A 16 2.84 0.25 2.47
N CYS A 17 1.74 -0.01 3.17
CA CYS A 17 0.94 -1.22 2.99
C CYS A 17 -0.07 -1.05 1.85
N VAL A 18 0.06 -1.83 0.78
CA VAL A 18 -0.78 -1.75 -0.43
C VAL A 18 -1.52 -3.05 -0.68
N ASP A 19 -2.58 -3.00 -1.47
CA ASP A 19 -3.43 -4.15 -1.84
C ASP A 19 -2.88 -4.99 -3.00
N GLY A 20 -1.79 -4.56 -3.65
CA GLY A 20 -1.20 -5.23 -4.81
C GLY A 20 -1.62 -4.63 -6.16
N LEU A 21 -2.24 -3.44 -6.16
CA LEU A 21 -2.58 -2.73 -7.40
C LEU A 21 -1.34 -2.51 -8.29
N LYS A 22 -1.43 -2.96 -9.55
CA LYS A 22 -0.34 -2.85 -10.53
C LYS A 22 0.05 -1.38 -10.75
N GLY A 23 1.36 -1.09 -10.75
CA GLY A 23 1.91 0.25 -10.95
C GLY A 23 1.81 1.18 -9.73
N PHE A 24 1.05 0.82 -8.69
CA PHE A 24 0.99 1.62 -7.48
C PHE A 24 2.29 1.59 -6.66
N PRO A 25 2.99 0.45 -6.53
CA PRO A 25 4.34 0.43 -5.96
C PRO A 25 5.33 1.39 -6.65
N ASP A 26 5.30 1.45 -7.99
CA ASP A 26 6.18 2.33 -8.77
C ASP A 26 5.85 3.81 -8.54
N ALA A 27 4.56 4.14 -8.43
CA ALA A 27 4.11 5.48 -8.09
C ALA A 27 4.55 5.90 -6.67
N ILE A 28 4.53 4.98 -5.70
CA ILE A 28 5.05 5.22 -4.34
C ILE A 28 6.55 5.47 -4.38
N ASN A 29 7.32 4.60 -5.05
CA ASN A 29 8.77 4.74 -5.18
C ASN A 29 9.18 6.06 -5.85
N THR A 30 8.36 6.58 -6.76
CA THR A 30 8.61 7.87 -7.43
C THR A 30 8.52 9.05 -6.45
N VAL A 31 7.60 9.01 -5.48
CA VAL A 31 7.36 10.14 -4.55
C VAL A 31 8.13 9.98 -3.24
N TYR A 32 8.21 8.74 -2.73
CA TYR A 32 8.81 8.32 -1.46
C TYR A 32 9.76 7.13 -1.70
N PRO A 33 10.95 7.34 -2.30
CA PRO A 33 11.86 6.25 -2.70
C PRO A 33 12.45 5.44 -1.54
N LYS A 34 12.35 5.95 -0.31
CA LYS A 34 12.83 5.26 0.90
C LYS A 34 11.75 4.37 1.54
N ALA A 35 10.52 4.45 1.07
CA ALA A 35 9.41 3.70 1.65
C ALA A 35 9.53 2.21 1.36
N ARG A 36 9.44 1.40 2.41
CA ARG A 36 9.32 -0.04 2.24
C ARG A 36 7.89 -0.40 1.85
N ILE A 37 7.72 -0.94 0.65
CA ILE A 37 6.41 -1.36 0.16
C ILE A 37 6.12 -2.78 0.65
N GLN A 38 4.94 -2.98 1.24
CA GLN A 38 4.49 -4.27 1.76
C GLN A 38 3.08 -4.57 1.25
N LEU A 39 2.80 -5.83 0.91
CA LEU A 39 1.42 -6.27 0.69
C LEU A 39 0.65 -6.31 2.00
N CYS A 40 -0.51 -5.67 2.04
CA CYS A 40 -1.33 -5.56 3.22
C CYS A 40 -1.88 -6.93 3.63
N ILE A 41 -1.46 -7.42 4.80
CA ILE A 41 -1.90 -8.71 5.33
C ILE A 41 -3.42 -8.77 5.53
N VAL A 42 -4.06 -7.64 5.86
CA VAL A 42 -5.53 -7.57 5.99
C VAL A 42 -6.21 -7.83 4.65
N HIS A 43 -5.71 -7.25 3.56
CA HIS A 43 -6.23 -7.54 2.22
C HIS A 43 -6.00 -9.00 1.84
N MET A 44 -4.83 -9.55 2.14
CA MET A 44 -4.51 -10.96 1.90
C MET A 44 -5.46 -11.89 2.64
N VAL A 45 -5.62 -11.73 3.96
CA VAL A 45 -6.50 -12.57 4.79
C VAL A 45 -7.95 -12.46 4.33
N ARG A 46 -8.45 -11.25 4.09
CA ARG A 46 -9.83 -11.04 3.59
C ARG A 46 -10.05 -11.71 2.23
N ASN A 47 -9.08 -11.60 1.32
CA ASN A 47 -9.18 -12.22 0.00
C ASN A 47 -9.10 -13.76 0.09
N SER A 48 -8.22 -14.30 0.94
CA SER A 48 -8.08 -15.74 1.18
C SER A 48 -9.33 -16.36 1.79
N LEU A 49 -9.97 -15.67 2.73
CA LEU A 49 -11.18 -16.16 3.40
C LEU A 49 -12.47 -15.90 2.61
N ARG A 50 -12.43 -15.12 1.52
CA ARG A 50 -13.62 -14.76 0.72
C ARG A 50 -14.40 -15.97 0.21
N PHE A 51 -13.70 -17.07 -0.06
CA PHE A 51 -14.29 -18.28 -0.64
C PHE A 51 -14.54 -19.39 0.38
N VAL A 52 -14.20 -19.15 1.65
CA VAL A 52 -14.45 -20.11 2.73
C VAL A 52 -15.78 -19.73 3.36
N SER A 53 -16.76 -20.63 3.27
CA SER A 53 -18.01 -20.47 4.01
C SER A 53 -17.73 -20.58 5.51
N TRP A 54 -18.15 -19.57 6.25
CA TRP A 54 -18.14 -19.59 7.71
C TRP A 54 -19.55 -19.99 8.21
N LYS A 55 -19.62 -20.83 9.23
CA LYS A 55 -20.85 -21.43 9.75
C LYS A 55 -21.09 -20.97 11.17
#